data_AF-A0A1I3WL49-F1
#
_entry.id   AF-A0A1I3WL49-F1
#
_cell.length_a   1.000
_cell.length_b   1.000
_cell.length_c   1.000
_cell.angle_alpha   90.00
_cell.angle_beta   90.00
_cell.angle_gamma   90.00
#
_symmetry.space_group_name_H-M   'P 1'
#
loop_
_entity.id
_entity.type
_entity.pdbx_description
1 polymer ?
#
loop_
_entity_poly.entity_id
_entity_poly.type
_entity_poly.pdbx_seq_one_letter_code
_entity_poly.pdbx_strand_id
1 'polypeptide(L)'
;MIDARIGVAVRAPASDALHAALSRLAERCSVVALSDGGPFDAVVRTSPAGREYAERTVLWVEDAADVPDDPHAVALLAPPAVARALRGTVDLPVVALGPAAVHRRARPIMPFTRSRIRRARGLVGPAVARHLGGTWTWDGAVLEPQAGPTAAGLAAVVVADDDASAVLGAAWSAPVVAPRDVAERTGLPLAASDDPEAEVERLLADETAAAVLARSCRRAFELDHDPDAAVAHLADILVLRPGRPWETGYAAPLDRLGTPPDARIRDRAHAAIHVLRSR
;
A
#
# COMPACT_ATOMS: atom_id res chain seq x y z
N MET A 1 0.37 -32.16 -15.66
CA MET A 1 -0.29 -30.89 -15.30
C MET A 1 0.26 -30.54 -13.93
N ILE A 2 0.98 -29.43 -13.76
CA ILE A 2 1.67 -29.13 -12.49
C ILE A 2 1.04 -27.87 -11.91
N ASP A 3 0.41 -28.03 -10.75
CA ASP A 3 -0.03 -26.93 -9.90
C ASP A 3 1.20 -26.18 -9.40
N ALA A 4 1.22 -24.84 -9.44
CA ALA A 4 2.27 -24.12 -8.72
C ALA A 4 2.02 -24.30 -7.22
N ARG A 5 2.97 -24.92 -6.51
CA ARG A 5 2.94 -25.04 -5.05
C ARG A 5 3.77 -23.91 -4.46
N ILE A 6 3.13 -23.06 -3.67
CA ILE A 6 3.83 -22.12 -2.82
C ILE A 6 3.95 -22.77 -1.45
N GLY A 7 5.13 -23.19 -1.05
CA GLY A 7 5.42 -23.56 0.34
C GLY A 7 5.67 -22.30 1.16
N VAL A 8 4.99 -22.16 2.29
CA VAL A 8 5.22 -21.06 3.23
C VAL A 8 5.93 -21.63 4.44
N ALA A 9 7.24 -21.39 4.55
CA ALA A 9 8.02 -21.70 5.74
C ALA A 9 7.82 -20.59 6.78
N VAL A 10 7.60 -20.94 8.04
CA VAL A 10 7.33 -19.99 9.13
C VAL A 10 8.08 -20.37 10.40
N ARG A 11 9.22 -19.78 10.76
CA ARG A 11 10.08 -20.27 11.89
C ARG A 11 9.42 -20.30 13.29
N ALA A 12 8.19 -19.79 13.42
CA ALA A 12 7.37 -19.71 14.62
C ALA A 12 5.90 -20.06 14.29
N PRO A 13 4.98 -20.21 15.28
CA PRO A 13 3.56 -20.31 14.99
C PRO A 13 3.10 -19.15 14.10
N ALA A 14 2.31 -19.43 13.08
CA ALA A 14 1.83 -18.41 12.16
C ALA A 14 1.07 -17.29 12.90
N SER A 15 1.57 -16.06 12.83
CA SER A 15 0.90 -14.92 13.45
C SER A 15 -0.39 -14.54 12.74
N ASP A 16 -1.24 -13.76 13.40
CA ASP A 16 -2.48 -13.22 12.83
C ASP A 16 -2.22 -12.39 11.56
N ALA A 17 -1.09 -11.68 11.53
CA ALA A 17 -0.65 -10.90 10.37
C ALA A 17 -0.36 -11.79 9.17
N LEU A 18 0.36 -12.89 9.38
CA LEU A 18 0.62 -13.90 8.35
C LEU A 18 -0.68 -14.53 7.85
N HIS A 19 -1.56 -14.97 8.76
CA HIS A 19 -2.86 -15.55 8.40
C HIS A 19 -3.72 -14.59 7.57
N ALA A 20 -3.80 -13.33 7.98
CA ALA A 20 -4.54 -12.31 7.26
C ALA A 20 -3.95 -12.06 5.87
N ALA A 21 -2.62 -12.09 5.74
CA ALA A 21 -1.96 -11.88 4.46
C ALA A 21 -2.13 -13.09 3.51
N LEU A 22 -1.99 -14.32 4.02
CA LEU A 22 -2.25 -15.54 3.27
C LEU A 22 -3.71 -15.62 2.82
N SER A 23 -4.65 -15.19 3.68
CA SER A 23 -6.07 -15.11 3.32
C SER A 23 -6.32 -14.13 2.17
N ARG A 24 -5.70 -12.94 2.18
CA ARG A 24 -5.80 -11.96 1.08
C ARG A 24 -5.16 -12.47 -0.22
N LEU A 25 -4.02 -13.14 -0.11
CA LEU A 25 -3.39 -13.80 -1.26
C LEU A 25 -4.32 -14.87 -1.83
N ALA A 26 -4.99 -15.63 -0.94
CA ALA A 26 -5.94 -16.65 -1.34
C ALA A 26 -7.21 -16.12 -1.98
N GLU A 27 -7.68 -14.95 -1.58
CA GLU A 27 -8.80 -14.26 -2.23
C GLU A 27 -8.45 -13.74 -3.63
N ARG A 28 -7.18 -13.40 -3.88
CA ARG A 28 -6.72 -12.79 -5.13
C ARG A 28 -6.19 -13.78 -6.16
N CYS A 29 -5.63 -14.89 -5.71
CA CYS A 29 -5.11 -15.96 -6.55
C CYS A 29 -6.09 -17.14 -6.58
N SER A 30 -6.04 -17.98 -7.62
CA SER A 30 -6.89 -19.19 -7.71
C SER A 30 -6.35 -20.23 -6.74
N VAL A 31 -6.60 -20.07 -5.45
CA VAL A 31 -6.04 -20.96 -4.42
C VAL A 31 -6.91 -22.21 -4.31
N VAL A 32 -6.34 -23.34 -4.69
CA VAL A 32 -7.04 -24.64 -4.75
C VAL A 32 -7.08 -25.31 -3.37
N ALA A 33 -6.09 -25.05 -2.53
CA ALA A 33 -6.06 -25.50 -1.14
C ALA A 33 -5.13 -24.59 -0.33
N LEU A 34 -5.44 -24.42 0.95
CA LEU A 34 -4.51 -24.07 2.01
C LEU A 34 -4.42 -25.32 2.89
N SER A 35 -3.24 -25.93 2.97
CA SER A 35 -2.99 -27.03 3.90
C SER A 35 -1.97 -26.55 4.90
N ASP A 36 -2.28 -26.65 6.18
CA ASP A 36 -1.31 -26.57 7.26
C ASP A 36 -0.58 -27.93 7.30
N GLY A 37 0.60 -27.99 6.69
CA GLY A 37 1.40 -29.21 6.53
C GLY A 37 2.15 -29.63 7.81
N GLY A 38 1.93 -28.93 8.92
CA GLY A 38 2.77 -28.99 10.12
C GLY A 38 3.54 -27.68 10.30
N PRO A 39 4.59 -27.65 11.13
CA PRO A 39 5.11 -26.40 11.70
C PRO A 39 5.64 -25.35 10.69
N PHE A 40 5.75 -25.67 9.39
CA PHE A 40 6.36 -24.78 8.40
C PHE A 40 5.76 -24.88 6.98
N ASP A 41 4.48 -25.24 6.80
CA ASP A 41 3.94 -25.33 5.44
C ASP A 41 2.49 -24.85 5.35
N ALA A 42 2.26 -23.63 4.85
CA ALA A 42 0.99 -23.29 4.23
C ALA A 42 1.12 -23.41 2.71
N VAL A 43 0.52 -24.44 2.11
CA VAL A 43 0.61 -24.63 0.66
C VAL A 43 -0.47 -23.82 -0.04
N VAL A 44 -0.11 -22.79 -0.82
CA VAL A 44 -1.03 -22.13 -1.76
C VAL A 44 -0.87 -22.75 -3.15
N ARG A 45 -1.93 -23.40 -3.66
CA ARG A 45 -1.94 -24.00 -5.00
C ARG A 45 -2.60 -23.09 -6.02
N THR A 46 -1.91 -22.63 -7.07
CA THR A 46 -2.51 -21.79 -8.12
C THR A 46 -2.69 -22.50 -9.46
N SER A 47 -3.51 -21.92 -10.36
CA SER A 47 -3.66 -22.37 -11.76
C SER A 47 -2.31 -22.45 -12.50
N PRO A 48 -2.19 -23.27 -13.56
CA PRO A 48 -0.89 -23.70 -14.09
C PRO A 48 -0.01 -22.54 -14.58
N ALA A 49 1.24 -22.50 -14.11
CA ALA A 49 2.31 -21.71 -14.71
C ALA A 49 3.14 -22.58 -15.68
N GLY A 50 3.84 -21.96 -16.63
CA GLY A 50 4.78 -22.66 -17.52
C GLY A 50 5.85 -23.42 -16.72
N ARG A 51 6.35 -24.53 -17.29
CA ARG A 51 7.13 -25.60 -16.62
C ARG A 51 8.42 -25.19 -15.87
N GLU A 52 8.83 -23.92 -15.88
CA GLU A 52 10.12 -23.48 -15.29
C GLU A 52 10.06 -23.19 -13.78
N TYR A 53 8.89 -23.24 -13.13
CA TYR A 53 8.72 -22.75 -11.76
C TYR A 53 7.89 -23.68 -10.86
N ALA A 54 8.25 -24.96 -10.79
CA ALA A 54 7.42 -26.01 -10.19
C ALA A 54 7.22 -25.93 -8.66
N GLU A 55 8.11 -25.26 -7.92
CA GLU A 55 7.99 -25.06 -6.47
C GLU A 55 8.51 -23.66 -6.09
N ARG A 56 7.72 -22.90 -5.32
CA ARG A 56 8.07 -21.57 -4.81
C ARG A 56 8.05 -21.59 -3.30
N THR A 57 9.11 -21.11 -2.66
CA THR A 57 9.16 -21.00 -1.20
C THR A 57 9.07 -19.54 -0.80
N VAL A 58 8.13 -19.21 0.07
CA VAL A 58 8.13 -17.94 0.80
C VAL A 58 8.45 -18.21 2.26
N LEU A 59 9.16 -17.28 2.88
CA LEU A 59 9.51 -17.37 4.30
C LEU A 59 8.90 -16.18 5.04
N TRP A 60 8.12 -16.44 6.09
CA TRP A 60 7.67 -15.40 7.02
C TRP A 60 8.72 -15.18 8.12
N VAL A 61 9.03 -13.91 8.36
CA VAL A 61 10.09 -13.44 9.25
C VAL A 61 9.50 -12.43 10.23
N GLU A 62 9.57 -12.70 11.54
CA GLU A 62 9.02 -11.82 12.58
C GLU A 62 10.07 -10.89 13.19
N ASP A 63 11.33 -11.32 13.18
CA ASP A 63 12.51 -10.52 13.54
C ASP A 63 13.59 -10.66 12.45
N ALA A 64 14.40 -9.62 12.23
CA ALA A 64 15.55 -9.70 11.33
C ALA A 64 16.52 -10.83 11.70
N ALA A 65 16.60 -11.21 12.97
CA ALA A 65 17.38 -12.36 13.44
C ALA A 65 16.84 -13.72 12.93
N ASP A 66 15.58 -13.81 12.48
CA ASP A 66 14.99 -15.06 11.99
C ASP A 66 15.36 -15.38 10.53
N VAL A 67 16.01 -14.45 9.82
CA VAL A 67 16.45 -14.66 8.44
C VAL A 67 17.56 -15.72 8.38
N PRO A 68 17.46 -16.75 7.52
CA PRO A 68 18.49 -17.77 7.39
C PRO A 68 19.76 -17.23 6.71
N ASP A 69 20.92 -17.74 7.12
CA ASP A 69 22.23 -17.38 6.57
C ASP A 69 22.40 -17.76 5.08
N ASP A 70 21.70 -18.80 4.62
CA ASP A 70 21.62 -19.21 3.21
C ASP A 70 20.14 -19.25 2.77
N PRO A 71 19.59 -18.12 2.30
CA PRO A 71 18.17 -18.03 2.05
C PRO A 71 17.84 -18.66 0.69
N HIS A 72 17.56 -19.97 0.68
CA HIS A 72 16.99 -20.67 -0.48
C HIS A 72 15.50 -20.29 -0.76
N ALA A 73 15.02 -19.17 -0.21
CA ALA A 73 13.65 -18.68 -0.37
C ALA A 73 13.51 -17.83 -1.65
N VAL A 74 12.32 -17.82 -2.25
CA VAL A 74 12.00 -17.01 -3.44
C VAL A 74 11.55 -15.60 -3.06
N ALA A 75 10.91 -15.44 -1.89
CA ALA A 75 10.61 -14.12 -1.31
C ALA A 75 10.57 -14.22 0.23
N LEU A 76 10.95 -13.13 0.89
CA LEU A 76 10.79 -12.93 2.32
C LEU A 76 9.55 -12.08 2.60
N LEU A 77 8.74 -12.52 3.54
CA LEU A 77 7.56 -11.84 4.01
C LEU A 77 7.83 -11.40 5.45
N ALA A 78 7.61 -10.14 5.79
CA ALA A 78 7.88 -9.65 7.14
C ALA A 78 6.93 -8.52 7.56
N PRO A 79 6.78 -8.23 8.87
CA PRO A 79 6.16 -7.00 9.34
C PRO A 79 6.88 -5.76 8.78
N PRO A 80 6.19 -4.61 8.62
CA PRO A 80 6.76 -3.44 7.93
C PRO A 80 8.11 -2.95 8.46
N ALA A 81 8.30 -2.87 9.78
CA ALA A 81 9.57 -2.42 10.36
C ALA A 81 10.73 -3.38 10.02
N VAL A 82 10.48 -4.69 10.09
CA VAL A 82 11.47 -5.73 9.76
C VAL A 82 11.73 -5.76 8.27
N ALA A 83 10.68 -5.69 7.43
CA ALA A 83 10.82 -5.62 5.99
C ALA A 83 11.69 -4.43 5.55
N ARG A 84 11.54 -3.26 6.16
CA ARG A 84 12.41 -2.10 5.91
C ARG A 84 13.86 -2.37 6.26
N ALA A 85 14.13 -2.99 7.41
CA ALA A 85 15.48 -3.32 7.84
C ALA A 85 16.16 -4.34 6.92
N LEU A 86 15.40 -5.30 6.39
CA LEU A 86 15.91 -6.34 5.50
C LEU A 86 16.17 -5.86 4.07
N ARG A 87 15.43 -4.87 3.58
CA ARG A 87 15.63 -4.34 2.22
C ARG A 87 17.02 -3.70 2.10
N GLY A 88 17.86 -4.32 1.27
CA GLY A 88 19.24 -3.90 1.05
C GLY A 88 20.28 -4.64 1.89
N THR A 89 19.86 -5.51 2.82
CA THR A 89 20.75 -6.43 3.53
C THR A 89 20.68 -7.87 3.01
N VAL A 90 19.61 -8.19 2.26
CA VAL A 90 19.41 -9.49 1.61
C VAL A 90 19.24 -9.29 0.11
N ASP A 91 19.72 -10.26 -0.67
CA ASP A 91 19.61 -10.26 -2.14
C ASP A 91 18.23 -10.74 -2.65
N LEU A 92 17.35 -11.13 -1.73
CA LEU A 92 16.01 -11.62 -2.05
C LEU A 92 14.95 -10.52 -2.06
N PRO A 93 13.85 -10.70 -2.80
CA PRO A 93 12.69 -9.83 -2.69
C PRO A 93 12.09 -9.87 -1.28
N VAL A 94 11.90 -8.69 -0.67
CA VAL A 94 11.29 -8.53 0.66
C VAL A 94 9.96 -7.78 0.55
N VAL A 95 8.88 -8.43 0.96
CA VAL A 95 7.52 -7.89 0.95
C VAL A 95 7.08 -7.61 2.38
N ALA A 96 6.69 -6.37 2.66
CA ALA A 96 6.09 -6.03 3.94
C ALA A 96 4.62 -6.47 3.94
N LEU A 97 4.26 -7.40 4.81
CA LEU A 97 2.86 -7.74 5.05
C LEU A 97 2.50 -7.28 6.45
N GLY A 98 1.84 -6.13 6.52
CA GLY A 98 1.34 -5.55 7.75
C GLY A 98 -0.12 -5.90 8.05
N PRO A 99 -0.64 -5.40 9.18
CA PRO A 99 -2.08 -5.34 9.41
C PRO A 99 -2.78 -4.59 8.26
N ALA A 100 -4.11 -4.69 8.23
CA ALA A 100 -4.92 -4.01 7.22
C ALA A 100 -4.55 -2.52 7.09
N ALA A 101 -4.41 -2.01 5.85
CA ALA A 101 -4.26 -0.58 5.62
C ALA A 101 -5.38 0.19 6.31
N VAL A 102 -5.00 1.19 7.10
CA VAL A 102 -5.94 2.09 7.79
C VAL A 102 -6.73 2.92 6.77
N HIS A 103 -6.20 3.10 5.55
CA HIS A 103 -6.77 3.98 4.53
C HIS A 103 -7.00 3.30 3.17
N ARG A 104 -7.68 2.14 3.16
CA ARG A 104 -8.00 1.36 1.92
C ARG A 104 -8.68 2.16 0.80
N ARG A 105 -9.38 3.24 1.15
CA ARG A 105 -10.11 4.12 0.21
C ARG A 105 -9.27 5.30 -0.30
N ALA A 106 -8.09 5.56 0.27
CA ALA A 106 -7.24 6.65 -0.20
C ALA A 106 -6.80 6.40 -1.65
N ARG A 107 -6.75 7.47 -2.45
CA ARG A 107 -6.34 7.42 -3.85
C ARG A 107 -5.26 8.44 -4.13
N PRO A 108 -4.17 8.05 -4.81
CA PRO A 108 -3.14 9.01 -5.16
C PRO A 108 -3.73 10.08 -6.08
N ILE A 109 -3.75 11.34 -5.64
CA ILE A 109 -4.09 12.48 -6.51
C ILE A 109 -2.78 13.19 -6.84
N MET A 110 -2.32 13.06 -8.10
CA MET A 110 -1.07 13.67 -8.53
C MET A 110 -1.11 15.20 -8.40
N PRO A 111 0.03 15.87 -8.11
CA PRO A 111 0.07 17.32 -7.84
C PRO A 111 -0.65 18.20 -8.87
N PHE A 112 -0.44 17.91 -10.17
CA PHE A 112 -1.12 18.65 -11.25
C PHE A 112 -2.65 18.50 -11.20
N THR A 113 -3.15 17.27 -11.05
CA THR A 113 -4.58 16.98 -10.92
C THR A 113 -5.16 17.65 -9.68
N ARG A 114 -4.42 17.60 -8.58
CA ARG A 114 -4.81 18.23 -7.31
C ARG A 114 -4.95 19.74 -7.45
N SER A 115 -3.97 20.41 -8.05
CA SER A 115 -3.99 21.85 -8.31
C SER A 115 -5.20 22.26 -9.17
N ARG A 116 -5.53 21.48 -10.21
CA ARG A 116 -6.72 21.70 -11.04
C ARG A 116 -8.02 21.53 -10.25
N ILE A 117 -8.14 20.48 -9.44
CA ILE A 117 -9.32 20.24 -8.61
C ILE A 117 -9.50 21.39 -7.61
N ARG A 118 -8.42 21.81 -6.91
CA ARG A 118 -8.47 22.96 -6.00
C ARG A 118 -8.97 24.22 -6.69
N ARG A 119 -8.39 24.57 -7.85
CA ARG A 119 -8.80 25.74 -8.64
C ARG A 119 -10.27 25.68 -9.03
N ALA A 120 -10.74 24.51 -9.50
CA ALA A 120 -12.14 24.31 -9.86
C ALA A 120 -13.11 24.40 -8.66
N ARG A 121 -12.59 24.20 -7.44
CA ARG A 121 -13.35 24.31 -6.18
C ARG A 121 -13.19 25.67 -5.48
N GLY A 122 -12.49 26.63 -6.10
CA GLY A 122 -12.22 27.93 -5.48
C GLY A 122 -11.26 27.86 -4.28
N LEU A 123 -10.55 26.74 -4.09
CA LEU A 123 -9.57 26.55 -3.01
C LEU A 123 -8.20 27.11 -3.45
N VAL A 124 -8.18 28.41 -3.76
CA VAL A 124 -7.00 29.12 -4.27
C VAL A 124 -6.28 29.76 -3.09
N GLY A 125 -5.08 29.27 -2.77
CA GLY A 125 -4.32 29.65 -1.59
C GLY A 125 -3.11 28.73 -1.39
N PRO A 126 -2.38 28.85 -0.27
CA PRO A 126 -1.27 27.95 0.05
C PRO A 126 -1.77 26.49 0.19
N ALA A 127 -3.06 26.29 0.47
CA ALA A 127 -3.74 25.00 0.43
C ALA A 127 -3.06 23.96 1.33
N VAL A 128 -2.76 24.36 2.56
CA VAL A 128 -2.07 23.54 3.55
C VAL A 128 -3.11 22.92 4.47
N ALA A 129 -3.10 21.60 4.56
CA ALA A 129 -3.89 20.87 5.55
C ALA A 129 -2.99 20.52 6.73
N ARG A 130 -3.42 20.82 7.96
CA ARG A 130 -2.68 20.45 9.17
C ARG A 130 -3.53 19.54 10.04
N HIS A 131 -2.96 18.46 10.55
CA HIS A 131 -3.50 17.70 11.66
C HIS A 131 -2.55 17.85 12.84
N LEU A 132 -2.95 18.64 13.82
CA LEU A 132 -2.16 18.95 15.01
C LEU A 132 -3.06 18.86 16.23
N GLY A 133 -2.59 18.24 17.31
CA GLY A 133 -3.36 18.08 18.54
C GLY A 133 -4.72 17.41 18.33
N GLY A 134 -4.81 16.48 17.36
CA GLY A 134 -6.04 15.76 17.04
C GLY A 134 -7.09 16.54 16.23
N THR A 135 -6.73 17.71 15.67
CA THR A 135 -7.66 18.56 14.92
C THR A 135 -7.17 18.82 13.51
N TRP A 136 -8.04 18.61 12.52
CA TRP A 136 -7.78 18.99 11.13
C TRP A 136 -8.07 20.48 10.91
N THR A 137 -7.16 21.16 10.23
CA THR A 137 -7.33 22.52 9.74
C THR A 137 -6.95 22.64 8.28
N TRP A 138 -7.57 23.58 7.57
CA TRP A 138 -7.23 23.98 6.20
C TRP A 138 -6.94 25.47 6.19
N ASP A 139 -5.70 25.86 5.86
CA ASP A 139 -5.27 27.27 5.83
C ASP A 139 -5.68 28.04 7.12
N GLY A 140 -5.61 27.37 8.27
CA GLY A 140 -5.96 27.92 9.59
C GLY A 140 -7.43 27.76 10.01
N ALA A 141 -8.34 27.38 9.10
CA ALA A 141 -9.73 27.12 9.44
C ALA A 141 -9.94 25.67 9.92
N VAL A 142 -10.59 25.49 11.06
CA VAL A 142 -10.93 24.16 11.61
C VAL A 142 -11.90 23.43 10.67
N LEU A 143 -11.62 22.15 10.43
CA LEU A 143 -12.44 21.28 9.61
C LEU A 143 -13.30 20.36 10.47
N GLU A 144 -14.44 19.93 9.91
CA GLU A 144 -15.20 18.82 10.49
C GLU A 144 -14.33 17.53 10.50
N PRO A 145 -14.45 16.65 11.51
CA PRO A 145 -13.60 15.46 11.63
C PRO A 145 -13.58 14.57 10.38
N GLN A 146 -14.73 14.41 9.71
CA GLN A 146 -14.86 13.63 8.47
C GLN A 146 -14.15 14.23 7.26
N ALA A 147 -13.77 15.51 7.29
CA ALA A 147 -13.16 16.18 6.15
C ALA A 147 -11.66 15.89 6.00
N GLY A 148 -11.02 15.29 7.02
CA GLY A 148 -9.57 15.00 7.03
C GLY A 148 -9.05 14.29 5.77
N PRO A 149 -9.64 13.15 5.32
CA PRO A 149 -9.21 12.49 4.09
C PRO A 149 -9.34 13.37 2.83
N THR A 150 -10.34 14.25 2.78
CA THR A 150 -10.52 15.18 1.66
C THR A 150 -9.50 16.30 1.72
N ALA A 151 -9.19 16.81 2.92
CA ALA A 151 -8.12 17.78 3.14
C ALA A 151 -6.77 17.21 2.69
N ALA A 152 -6.40 16.00 3.16
CA ALA A 152 -5.18 15.32 2.74
C ALA A 152 -5.12 15.09 1.22
N GLY A 153 -6.25 14.70 0.61
CA GLY A 153 -6.35 14.51 -0.84
C GLY A 153 -6.14 15.79 -1.67
N LEU A 154 -6.57 16.93 -1.15
CA LEU A 154 -6.57 18.21 -1.86
C LEU A 154 -5.41 19.14 -1.49
N ALA A 155 -4.72 18.90 -0.38
CA ALA A 155 -3.66 19.77 0.12
C ALA A 155 -2.43 19.84 -0.80
N ALA A 156 -1.87 21.04 -0.97
CA ALA A 156 -0.55 21.23 -1.55
C ALA A 156 0.52 20.60 -0.66
N VAL A 157 0.41 20.77 0.67
CA VAL A 157 1.25 20.16 1.71
C VAL A 157 0.39 19.73 2.89
N VAL A 158 0.68 18.57 3.46
CA VAL A 158 0.08 18.10 4.72
C VAL A 158 1.09 18.27 5.83
N VAL A 159 0.68 18.84 6.97
CA VAL A 159 1.46 18.84 8.21
C VAL A 159 0.79 17.88 9.19
N ALA A 160 1.56 16.97 9.79
CA ALA A 160 1.05 15.99 10.74
C ALA A 160 1.99 15.85 11.94
N ASP A 161 1.44 15.78 13.16
CA ASP A 161 2.18 15.47 14.39
C ASP A 161 1.98 14.03 14.88
N ASP A 162 1.18 13.23 14.17
CA ASP A 162 0.89 11.85 14.49
C ASP A 162 1.08 10.89 13.30
N ASP A 163 1.35 9.63 13.64
CA ASP A 163 1.65 8.57 12.69
C ASP A 163 0.48 8.31 11.71
N ALA A 164 -0.77 8.33 12.19
CA ALA A 164 -1.93 8.01 11.37
C ALA A 164 -2.18 9.08 10.29
N SER A 165 -2.04 10.35 10.65
CA SER A 165 -2.21 11.47 9.71
C SER A 165 -1.06 11.59 8.72
N ALA A 166 0.17 11.30 9.14
CA ALA A 166 1.32 11.23 8.23
C ALA A 166 1.13 10.11 7.19
N VAL A 167 0.69 8.92 7.63
CA VAL A 167 0.37 7.79 6.75
C VAL A 167 -0.80 8.13 5.82
N LEU A 168 -1.84 8.81 6.31
CA LEU A 168 -2.97 9.29 5.49
C LEU A 168 -2.49 10.24 4.39
N GLY A 169 -1.64 11.21 4.71
CA GLY A 169 -1.06 12.14 3.75
C GLY A 169 -0.29 11.41 2.64
N ALA A 170 0.58 10.48 3.03
CA ALA A 170 1.32 9.62 2.09
C ALA A 170 0.39 8.77 1.22
N ALA A 171 -0.70 8.23 1.79
CA ALA A 171 -1.68 7.43 1.06
C ALA A 171 -2.37 8.22 -0.07
N TRP A 172 -2.59 9.52 0.12
CA TRP A 172 -3.16 10.43 -0.90
C TRP A 172 -2.11 11.06 -1.84
N SER A 173 -0.84 10.62 -1.74
CA SER A 173 0.31 11.22 -2.42
C SER A 173 0.51 12.70 -2.10
N ALA A 174 0.19 13.15 -0.89
CA ALA A 174 0.54 14.50 -0.45
C ALA A 174 2.01 14.54 -0.01
N PRO A 175 2.74 15.64 -0.26
CA PRO A 175 3.99 15.87 0.46
C PRO A 175 3.64 16.15 1.92
N VAL A 176 4.34 15.48 2.82
CA VAL A 176 4.05 15.52 4.26
C VAL A 176 5.23 16.09 5.00
N VAL A 177 4.96 17.09 5.85
CA VAL A 177 5.88 17.66 6.83
C VAL A 177 5.49 17.12 8.19
N ALA A 178 6.45 16.61 8.95
CA ALA A 178 6.21 16.06 10.28
C ALA A 178 7.47 16.19 11.15
N PRO A 179 7.33 16.07 12.49
CA PRO A 179 8.47 15.90 13.38
C PRO A 179 9.34 14.68 13.00
N ARG A 180 10.64 14.75 13.32
CA ARG A 180 11.60 13.67 12.98
C ARG A 180 11.20 12.33 13.59
N ASP A 181 10.69 12.32 14.82
CA ASP A 181 10.25 11.09 15.50
C ASP A 181 9.06 10.42 14.78
N VAL A 182 8.13 11.20 14.21
CA VAL A 182 7.03 10.66 13.39
C VAL A 182 7.59 10.04 12.10
N ALA A 183 8.55 10.70 11.44
CA ALA A 183 9.19 10.17 10.24
C ALA A 183 9.92 8.85 10.52
N GLU A 184 10.63 8.75 11.64
CA GLU A 184 11.35 7.54 12.07
C GLU A 184 10.38 6.38 12.40
N ARG A 185 9.34 6.63 13.21
CA ARG A 185 8.35 5.59 13.56
C ARG A 185 7.60 5.08 12.33
N THR A 186 7.09 6.00 11.50
CA THR A 186 6.34 5.63 10.30
C THR A 186 7.23 5.07 9.20
N GLY A 187 8.54 5.36 9.23
CA GLY A 187 9.54 5.07 8.20
C GLY A 187 9.16 5.57 6.81
N LEU A 188 8.32 6.59 6.75
CA LEU A 188 7.98 7.28 5.51
C LEU A 188 9.06 8.35 5.23
N PRO A 189 9.37 8.62 3.96
CA PRO A 189 10.30 9.68 3.59
C PRO A 189 9.61 11.04 3.68
N LEU A 190 9.21 11.44 4.89
CA LEU A 190 8.58 12.73 5.19
C LEU A 190 9.62 13.85 5.19
N ALA A 191 9.17 15.10 4.99
CA ALA A 191 9.98 16.26 5.30
C ALA A 191 10.05 16.46 6.83
N ALA A 192 11.06 15.82 7.43
CA ALA A 192 11.31 15.89 8.87
C ALA A 192 11.91 17.25 9.24
N SER A 193 11.19 18.07 10.02
CA SER A 193 11.62 19.41 10.40
C SER A 193 11.18 19.78 11.83
N ASP A 194 12.06 20.48 12.55
CA ASP A 194 11.74 21.13 13.84
C ASP A 194 11.07 22.51 13.63
N ASP A 195 11.14 23.05 12.40
CA ASP A 195 10.40 24.22 11.94
C ASP A 195 9.49 23.81 10.77
N PRO A 196 8.25 23.36 11.07
CA PRO A 196 7.34 22.88 10.03
C PRO A 196 6.87 23.99 9.09
N GLU A 197 6.82 25.25 9.54
CA GLU A 197 6.31 26.35 8.70
C GLU A 197 7.35 26.76 7.65
N ALA A 198 8.63 26.86 8.01
CA ALA A 198 9.70 27.11 7.04
C ALA A 198 9.77 26.01 5.96
N GLU A 199 9.54 24.76 6.35
CA GLU A 199 9.56 23.62 5.41
C GLU A 199 8.32 23.60 4.50
N VAL A 200 7.14 23.98 5.03
CA VAL A 200 5.94 24.20 4.22
C VAL A 200 6.18 25.30 3.18
N GLU A 201 6.71 26.45 3.58
CA GLU A 201 7.03 27.56 2.66
C GLU A 201 7.99 27.12 1.56
N ARG A 202 9.06 26.38 1.92
CA ARG A 202 10.02 25.82 0.97
C ARG A 202 9.35 24.90 -0.05
N LEU A 203 8.48 24.00 0.39
CA LEU A 203 7.76 23.07 -0.48
C LEU A 203 6.71 23.75 -1.36
N LEU A 204 6.06 24.81 -0.87
CA LEU A 204 5.14 25.62 -1.66
C LEU A 204 5.87 26.44 -2.74
N ALA A 205 7.09 26.89 -2.46
CA ALA A 205 7.92 27.61 -3.41
C ALA A 205 8.57 26.70 -4.47
N ASP A 206 8.79 25.42 -4.17
CA ASP A 206 9.38 24.44 -5.09
C ASP A 206 8.42 23.27 -5.36
N GLU A 207 7.58 23.45 -6.40
CA GLU A 207 6.64 22.42 -6.84
C GLU A 207 7.32 21.11 -7.25
N THR A 208 8.58 21.16 -7.71
CA THR A 208 9.33 19.96 -8.12
C THR A 208 9.72 19.15 -6.89
N ALA A 209 10.28 19.80 -5.86
CA ALA A 209 10.59 19.16 -4.60
C ALA A 209 9.35 18.56 -3.94
N ALA A 210 8.23 19.30 -3.93
CA ALA A 210 6.95 18.81 -3.41
C ALA A 210 6.43 17.58 -4.18
N ALA A 211 6.55 17.57 -5.52
CA ALA A 211 6.14 16.45 -6.35
C ALA A 211 7.02 15.20 -6.16
N VAL A 212 8.34 15.39 -5.99
CA VAL A 212 9.27 14.30 -5.68
C VAL A 212 8.95 13.71 -4.32
N LEU A 213 8.79 14.55 -3.29
CA LEU A 213 8.46 14.12 -1.94
C LEU A 213 7.14 13.34 -1.89
N ALA A 214 6.09 13.87 -2.52
CA ALA A 214 4.79 13.23 -2.66
C ALA A 214 4.88 11.83 -3.29
N ARG A 215 5.70 11.68 -4.34
CA ARG A 215 5.91 10.39 -5.02
C ARG A 215 6.66 9.40 -4.12
N SER A 216 7.70 9.87 -3.43
CA SER A 216 8.47 9.05 -2.49
C SER A 216 7.61 8.58 -1.32
N CYS A 217 6.80 9.48 -0.74
CA CYS A 217 5.84 9.14 0.32
C CYS A 217 4.85 8.08 -0.15
N ARG A 218 4.25 8.26 -1.34
CA ARG A 218 3.31 7.28 -1.89
C ARG A 218 3.95 5.92 -2.13
N ARG A 219 5.17 5.89 -2.68
CA ARG A 219 5.89 4.64 -2.92
C ARG A 219 6.20 3.91 -1.62
N ALA A 220 6.65 4.62 -0.59
CA ALA A 220 6.90 4.03 0.72
C ALA A 220 5.59 3.53 1.37
N PHE A 221 4.50 4.29 1.23
CA PHE A 221 3.16 3.84 1.65
C PHE A 221 2.76 2.53 0.95
N GLU A 222 2.90 2.44 -0.37
CA GLU A 222 2.57 1.23 -1.13
C GLU A 222 3.43 0.02 -0.72
N LEU A 223 4.70 0.27 -0.38
CA LEU A 223 5.63 -0.80 0.00
C LEU A 223 5.41 -1.31 1.42
N ASP A 224 5.02 -0.45 2.37
CA ASP A 224 5.05 -0.78 3.81
C ASP A 224 3.70 -0.69 4.52
N HIS A 225 2.75 0.05 3.94
CA HIS A 225 1.49 0.42 4.59
C HIS A 225 0.25 0.02 3.79
N ASP A 226 0.43 -0.48 2.57
CA ASP A 226 -0.64 -0.95 1.70
C ASP A 226 -0.55 -2.48 1.50
N PRO A 227 -1.27 -3.30 2.28
CA PRO A 227 -1.21 -4.75 2.17
C PRO A 227 -1.77 -5.24 0.82
N ASP A 228 -2.62 -4.44 0.15
CA ASP A 228 -3.11 -4.79 -1.16
C ASP A 228 -2.00 -4.59 -2.23
N ALA A 229 -1.22 -3.52 -2.14
CA ALA A 229 -0.06 -3.35 -3.00
C ALA A 229 1.01 -4.43 -2.72
N ALA A 230 1.23 -4.77 -1.45
CA ALA A 230 2.17 -5.81 -1.05
C ALA A 230 1.77 -7.21 -1.59
N VAL A 231 0.48 -7.58 -1.52
CA VAL A 231 -0.02 -8.84 -2.09
C VAL A 231 0.09 -8.85 -3.62
N ALA A 232 -0.17 -7.71 -4.28
CA ALA A 232 0.03 -7.61 -5.73
C ALA A 232 1.50 -7.79 -6.12
N HIS A 233 2.41 -7.15 -5.38
CA HIS A 233 3.85 -7.30 -5.59
C HIS A 233 4.32 -8.74 -5.35
N LEU A 234 3.80 -9.40 -4.30
CA LEU A 234 4.08 -10.80 -4.03
C LEU A 234 3.58 -11.71 -5.16
N ALA A 235 2.37 -11.47 -5.69
CA ALA A 235 1.85 -12.22 -6.82
C ALA A 235 2.74 -12.06 -8.07
N ASP A 236 3.24 -10.85 -8.33
CA ASP A 236 4.16 -10.58 -9.43
C ASP A 236 5.50 -11.33 -9.25
N ILE A 237 6.12 -11.26 -8.05
CA ILE A 237 7.37 -11.97 -7.72
C ILE A 237 7.22 -13.48 -7.92
N LEU A 238 6.11 -14.03 -7.44
CA LEU A 238 5.84 -15.46 -7.50
C LEU A 238 5.31 -15.91 -8.87
N VAL A 239 5.13 -14.97 -9.81
CA VAL A 239 4.57 -15.19 -11.15
C VAL A 239 3.20 -15.89 -11.05
N LEU A 240 2.44 -15.53 -10.02
CA LEU A 240 1.10 -16.07 -9.82
C LEU A 240 0.16 -15.35 -10.75
N ARG A 241 -0.60 -16.12 -11.52
CA ARG A 241 -1.75 -15.57 -12.21
C ARG A 241 -2.86 -15.34 -11.19
N PRO A 242 -3.36 -14.09 -11.05
CA PRO A 242 -4.57 -13.83 -10.29
C PRO A 242 -5.65 -14.79 -10.77
N GLY A 243 -6.40 -15.34 -9.84
CA GLY A 243 -7.33 -16.39 -10.17
C GLY A 243 -8.70 -16.02 -9.67
N ARG A 244 -9.57 -15.67 -10.63
CA ARG A 244 -11.01 -15.36 -10.59
C ARG A 244 -11.33 -13.89 -10.94
N PRO A 245 -12.61 -13.57 -11.23
CA PRO A 245 -13.27 -13.55 -12.54
C PRO A 245 -13.07 -12.23 -13.32
N TRP A 246 -12.39 -11.24 -12.73
CA TRP A 246 -12.20 -9.90 -13.32
C TRP A 246 -11.12 -9.84 -14.38
N GLU A 247 -10.31 -10.89 -14.54
CA GLU A 247 -9.37 -11.00 -15.67
C GLU A 247 -10.08 -11.16 -17.03
N THR A 248 -11.41 -11.39 -17.03
CA THR A 248 -12.25 -11.28 -18.24
C THR A 248 -13.19 -10.07 -18.21
N GLY A 249 -12.96 -9.09 -17.32
CA GLY A 249 -13.87 -7.97 -17.08
C GLY A 249 -13.20 -6.66 -16.65
N TYR A 250 -14.02 -5.65 -16.36
CA TYR A 250 -13.60 -4.25 -16.12
C TYR A 250 -12.87 -4.01 -14.78
N ALA A 251 -12.86 -4.96 -13.84
CA ALA A 251 -12.40 -4.68 -12.47
C ALA A 251 -10.88 -4.49 -12.39
N ALA A 252 -10.07 -5.29 -13.09
CA ALA A 252 -8.62 -5.13 -13.10
C ALA A 252 -8.14 -3.77 -13.67
N PRO A 253 -8.70 -3.27 -14.80
CA PRO A 253 -8.44 -1.88 -15.23
C PRO A 253 -8.83 -0.84 -14.16
N LEU A 254 -9.97 -1.02 -13.49
CA LEU A 254 -10.41 -0.09 -12.43
C LEU A 254 -9.53 -0.17 -11.19
N ASP A 255 -9.03 -1.35 -10.82
CA ASP A 255 -8.06 -1.55 -9.74
C ASP A 255 -6.76 -0.81 -10.03
N ARG A 256 -6.23 -0.94 -11.26
CA ARG A 256 -5.03 -0.22 -11.71
C ARG A 256 -5.20 1.30 -11.71
N LEU A 257 -6.42 1.78 -12.00
CA LEU A 257 -6.76 3.20 -11.91
C LEU A 257 -6.97 3.68 -10.47
N GLY A 258 -6.83 2.80 -9.48
CA GLY A 258 -7.16 3.13 -8.10
C GLY A 258 -8.64 3.47 -7.97
N THR A 259 -9.55 2.60 -8.39
CA THR A 259 -10.98 2.80 -8.16
C THR A 259 -11.37 2.13 -6.84
N PRO A 260 -12.04 2.77 -5.86
CA PRO A 260 -12.47 2.10 -4.63
C PRO A 260 -13.35 0.87 -4.91
N PRO A 261 -13.28 -0.21 -4.10
CA PRO A 261 -14.08 -1.42 -4.32
C PRO A 261 -15.59 -1.18 -4.23
N ASP A 262 -16.00 -0.12 -3.54
CA ASP A 262 -17.38 0.35 -3.35
C ASP A 262 -17.76 1.52 -4.28
N ALA A 263 -16.91 1.87 -5.25
CA ALA A 263 -17.20 2.98 -6.14
C ALA A 263 -18.33 2.62 -7.12
N ARG A 264 -19.34 3.49 -7.25
CA ARG A 264 -20.48 3.33 -8.18
C ARG A 264 -20.10 3.03 -9.63
N ILE A 265 -18.90 3.43 -10.06
CA ILE A 265 -18.39 3.13 -11.41
C ILE A 265 -18.17 1.62 -11.61
N ARG A 266 -17.83 0.88 -10.54
CA ARG A 266 -17.71 -0.58 -10.56
C ARG A 266 -19.07 -1.24 -10.75
N ASP A 267 -20.11 -0.75 -10.06
CA ASP A 267 -21.48 -1.24 -10.23
C ASP A 267 -21.98 -1.00 -11.66
N ARG A 268 -21.70 0.18 -12.21
CA ARG A 268 -22.04 0.52 -13.60
C ARG A 268 -21.30 -0.36 -14.61
N ALA A 269 -20.01 -0.57 -14.40
CA ALA A 269 -19.23 -1.43 -15.27
C ALA A 269 -19.65 -2.91 -15.14
N HIS A 270 -20.09 -3.34 -13.95
CA HIS A 270 -20.73 -4.65 -13.72
C HIS A 270 -21.98 -4.82 -14.55
N ALA A 271 -22.91 -3.87 -14.43
CA ALA A 271 -24.16 -3.87 -15.17
C ALA A 271 -23.93 -3.85 -16.68
N ALA A 272 -22.97 -3.06 -17.17
CA ALA A 272 -22.65 -2.98 -18.59
C ALA A 272 -22.11 -4.31 -19.15
N ILE A 273 -21.21 -4.99 -18.44
CA ILE A 273 -20.71 -6.31 -18.87
C ILE A 273 -21.80 -7.37 -18.81
N HIS A 274 -22.67 -7.34 -17.79
CA HIS A 274 -23.79 -8.28 -17.71
C HIS A 274 -24.71 -8.13 -18.93
N VAL A 275 -25.02 -6.90 -19.34
CA VAL A 275 -25.83 -6.62 -20.54
C VAL A 275 -25.13 -7.10 -21.82
N LEU A 276 -23.82 -6.90 -21.95
CA LEU A 276 -23.06 -7.34 -23.12
C LEU A 276 -22.92 -8.86 -23.23
N ARG A 277 -22.90 -9.58 -22.10
CA ARG A 277 -22.83 -11.05 -22.07
C ARG A 277 -24.19 -11.73 -22.23
N SER A 278 -25.28 -11.01 -22.03
CA SER A 278 -26.66 -11.48 -22.22
C SER A 278 -27.20 -11.33 -23.66
N ARG A 279 -26.35 -10.91 -24.60
CA ARG A 279 -26.63 -10.78 -26.03
C ARG A 279 -25.78 -11.78 -26.79
#